data_AF-A0A948WJ21-F1
#
_entry.id   AF-A0A948WJ21-F1
#
_cell.length_a   1.000
_cell.length_b   1.000
_cell.length_c   1.000
_cell.angle_alpha   90.00
_cell.angle_beta   90.00
_cell.angle_gamma   90.00
#
_symmetry.space_group_name_H-M   'P 1'
#
loop_
_entity.id
_entity.type
_entity.pdbx_description
1 polymer ?
#
loop_
_entity_poly.entity_id
_entity_poly.type
_entity_poly.pdbx_seq_one_letter_code
_entity_poly.pdbx_strand_id
1 'polypeptide(L)'
;MAESMMAEIRDAILAGADSATIAKLPIPGSYRGAHLLRSETSMFEGMASSDKDPRKSLHVGDVPTPELAPDEVYVAVMASSINFNTVWSSLFEPVSTFGPMARLGRE
;
A
#
# COMPACT_ATOMS: atom_id res chain seq x y z
N MET A 1 -17.85 -7.85 -1.53
CA MET A 1 -17.59 -8.01 -2.98
C MET A 1 -16.10 -7.89 -3.29
N ALA A 2 -15.39 -6.86 -2.84
CA ALA A 2 -13.93 -6.77 -3.06
C ALA A 2 -13.16 -7.94 -2.41
N GLU A 3 -13.50 -8.32 -1.18
CA GLU A 3 -12.87 -9.45 -0.49
C GLU A 3 -13.05 -10.79 -1.20
N SER A 4 -14.23 -11.05 -1.79
CA SER A 4 -14.47 -12.27 -2.56
C SER A 4 -13.67 -12.30 -3.87
N MET A 5 -13.57 -11.16 -4.56
CA MET A 5 -12.74 -11.04 -5.78
C MET A 5 -11.25 -11.24 -5.47
N MET A 6 -10.75 -10.70 -4.36
CA MET A 6 -9.36 -10.93 -3.91
C MET A 6 -9.09 -12.41 -3.59
N ALA A 7 -10.06 -13.10 -2.99
CA ALA A 7 -9.95 -14.54 -2.74
C ALA A 7 -9.86 -15.34 -4.06
N GLU A 8 -10.69 -15.00 -5.05
CA GLU A 8 -10.65 -15.62 -6.38
C GLU A 8 -9.29 -15.44 -7.07
N ILE A 9 -8.70 -14.23 -7.00
CA ILE A 9 -7.36 -13.95 -7.53
C ILE A 9 -6.31 -14.83 -6.84
N ARG A 10 -6.31 -14.88 -5.51
CA ARG A 10 -5.39 -15.71 -4.73
C ARG A 10 -5.52 -17.18 -5.10
N ASP A 11 -6.75 -17.69 -5.17
CA ASP A 11 -7.02 -19.11 -5.41
C ASP A 11 -6.58 -19.51 -6.83
N ALA A 12 -6.78 -18.64 -7.83
CA ALA A 12 -6.25 -18.84 -9.18
C ALA A 12 -4.72 -18.91 -9.22
N ILE A 13 -4.04 -18.03 -8.48
CA ILE A 13 -2.56 -18.05 -8.36
C ILE A 13 -2.09 -19.37 -7.73
N LEU A 14 -2.71 -19.79 -6.62
CA LEU A 14 -2.34 -21.03 -5.91
C LEU A 14 -2.63 -22.28 -6.75
N ALA A 15 -3.64 -22.25 -7.61
CA ALA A 15 -3.96 -23.33 -8.54
C ALA A 15 -3.03 -23.38 -9.77
N GLY A 16 -2.12 -22.41 -9.94
CA GLY A 16 -1.24 -22.34 -11.11
C GLY A 16 -1.97 -21.97 -12.40
N ALA A 17 -3.00 -21.13 -12.32
CA ALA A 17 -3.77 -20.69 -13.47
C ALA A 17 -2.90 -20.03 -14.55
N ASP A 18 -3.26 -20.24 -15.81
CA ASP A 18 -2.56 -19.64 -16.95
C ASP A 18 -2.90 -18.14 -17.13
N SER A 19 -2.16 -17.48 -18.01
CA SER A 19 -2.33 -16.05 -18.26
C SER A 19 -3.72 -15.67 -18.78
N ALA A 20 -4.33 -16.51 -19.61
CA ALA A 20 -5.67 -16.28 -20.15
C ALA A 20 -6.76 -16.38 -19.06
N THR A 21 -6.56 -17.22 -18.05
CA THR A 21 -7.45 -17.32 -16.90
C THR A 21 -7.30 -16.12 -15.99
N ILE A 22 -6.07 -15.73 -15.64
CA ILE A 22 -5.81 -14.55 -14.80
C ILE A 22 -6.36 -13.27 -15.45
N ALA A 23 -6.20 -13.10 -16.77
CA ALA A 23 -6.69 -11.92 -17.49
C ALA A 23 -8.22 -11.74 -17.50
N LYS A 24 -8.98 -12.78 -17.18
CA LYS A 24 -10.46 -12.72 -17.10
C LYS A 24 -10.97 -12.35 -15.71
N LEU A 25 -10.11 -12.36 -14.69
CA LEU A 25 -10.51 -12.07 -13.33
C LEU A 25 -10.82 -10.57 -13.18
N PRO A 26 -11.91 -10.21 -12.49
CA PRO A 26 -12.24 -8.81 -12.26
C PRO A 26 -11.20 -8.15 -11.34
N ILE A 27 -10.84 -6.91 -11.64
CA ILE A 27 -10.00 -6.09 -10.77
C ILE A 27 -10.89 -5.52 -9.65
N PRO A 28 -10.59 -5.77 -8.37
CA PRO A 28 -11.34 -5.20 -7.25
C PRO A 28 -11.21 -3.68 -7.23
N GLY A 29 -12.29 -2.98 -6.84
CA GLY A 29 -12.25 -1.51 -6.69
C GLY A 29 -11.53 -1.01 -5.43
N SER A 30 -11.21 -1.91 -4.50
CA SER A 30 -10.39 -1.65 -3.32
C SER A 30 -9.60 -2.89 -2.92
N TYR A 31 -8.51 -2.69 -2.19
CA TYR A 31 -7.70 -3.77 -1.64
C TYR A 31 -7.18 -3.40 -0.25
N ARG A 32 -6.88 -4.43 0.56
CA ARG A 32 -6.33 -4.25 1.90
C ARG A 32 -4.85 -3.92 1.80
N GLY A 33 -4.43 -2.80 2.39
CA GLY A 33 -3.04 -2.33 2.39
C GLY A 33 -2.62 -1.70 3.71
N ALA A 34 -1.32 -1.81 4.00
CA ALA A 34 -0.69 -1.04 5.07
C ALA A 34 -0.42 0.39 4.56
N HIS A 35 -0.91 1.40 5.26
CA HIS A 35 -0.84 2.81 4.83
C HIS A 35 -0.67 3.76 6.02
N LEU A 36 -0.34 5.01 5.70
CA LEU A 36 -0.20 6.12 6.64
C LEU A 36 -1.29 7.16 6.36
N LEU A 37 -1.61 8.00 7.33
CA LEU A 37 -2.57 9.08 7.17
C LEU A 37 -1.86 10.43 7.14
N ARG A 38 -2.22 11.27 6.17
CA ARG A 38 -1.67 12.63 6.04
C ARG A 38 -2.00 13.50 7.26
N SER A 39 -3.14 13.27 7.91
CA SER A 39 -3.55 14.00 9.12
C SER A 39 -2.68 13.71 10.33
N GLU A 40 -1.87 12.65 10.32
CA GLU A 40 -1.09 12.19 11.47
C GLU A 40 0.39 12.58 11.38
N THR A 41 0.80 13.35 10.36
CA THR A 41 2.23 13.65 10.13
C THR A 41 2.90 14.39 11.29
N SER A 42 2.14 15.06 12.16
CA SER A 42 2.66 15.76 13.35
C SER A 42 2.59 14.92 14.64
N MET A 43 2.10 13.68 14.61
CA MET A 43 1.82 12.88 15.81
C MET A 43 3.04 12.55 16.68
N PHE A 44 4.25 12.68 16.11
CA PHE A 44 5.53 12.41 16.78
C PHE A 44 6.40 13.66 16.93
N GLU A 45 5.84 14.86 16.75
CA GLU A 45 6.57 16.11 16.98
C GLU A 45 7.07 16.20 18.44
N GLY A 46 8.31 16.64 18.61
CA GLY A 46 8.95 16.75 19.93
C GLY A 46 9.43 15.44 20.55
N MET A 47 9.22 14.28 19.92
CA MET A 47 9.72 12.98 20.39
C MET A 47 11.11 12.66 19.83
N ALA A 48 11.96 12.00 20.62
CA ALA A 48 13.20 11.40 20.12
C ALA A 48 12.88 10.22 19.19
N SER A 49 13.67 10.03 18.13
CA SER A 49 13.43 8.97 17.13
C SER A 49 13.35 7.56 17.73
N SER A 50 14.09 7.29 18.82
CA SER A 50 14.04 6.01 19.53
C SER A 50 12.71 5.72 20.23
N ASP A 51 11.94 6.76 20.54
CA ASP A 51 10.67 6.66 21.27
C ASP A 51 9.45 6.59 20.32
N LYS A 52 9.66 6.85 19.03
CA LYS A 52 8.60 6.81 18.02
C LYS A 52 8.28 5.35 17.70
N ASP A 53 7.01 5.00 17.81
CA ASP A 53 6.53 3.63 17.64
C ASP A 53 5.75 3.49 16.32
N PRO A 54 6.29 2.75 15.32
CA PRO A 54 5.62 2.51 14.03
C PRO A 54 4.20 1.97 14.15
N ARG A 55 3.89 1.25 15.24
CA ARG A 55 2.57 0.63 15.44
C ARG A 55 1.46 1.66 15.69
N LYS A 56 1.82 2.90 16.01
CA LYS A 56 0.85 3.98 16.24
C LYS A 56 0.43 4.70 14.97
N SER A 57 1.28 4.70 13.94
CA SER A 57 1.04 5.43 12.67
C SER A 57 0.66 4.51 11.50
N LEU A 58 1.05 3.23 11.55
CA LEU A 58 0.73 2.27 10.50
C LEU A 58 -0.70 1.75 10.66
N HIS A 59 -1.52 2.00 9.63
CA HIS A 59 -2.88 1.49 9.55
C HIS A 59 -2.95 0.34 8.56
N VAL A 60 -3.78 -0.67 8.85
CA VAL A 60 -4.10 -1.73 7.90
C VAL A 60 -5.60 -1.66 7.62
N GLY A 61 -5.95 -1.33 6.37
CA GLY A 61 -7.34 -1.16 5.97
C GLY A 61 -7.49 -1.17 4.45
N ASP A 62 -8.72 -0.98 3.99
CA ASP A 62 -9.02 -0.94 2.56
C ASP A 62 -8.67 0.42 1.98
N VAL A 63 -7.97 0.40 0.85
CA VAL A 63 -7.64 1.57 0.02
C VAL A 63 -8.21 1.37 -1.38
N PRO A 64 -8.60 2.45 -2.09
CA PRO A 64 -9.10 2.33 -3.45
C PRO A 64 -8.01 1.81 -4.38
N THR A 65 -8.40 0.97 -5.33
CA THR A 65 -7.52 0.56 -6.43
C THR A 65 -7.31 1.78 -7.34
N PRO A 66 -6.06 2.16 -7.67
CA PRO A 66 -5.80 3.30 -8.54
C PRO A 66 -6.28 3.03 -9.98
N GLU A 67 -6.17 4.03 -10.84
CA GLU A 67 -6.26 3.82 -12.29
C GLU A 67 -4.89 3.37 -12.81
N LEU A 68 -4.86 2.47 -13.79
CA LEU A 68 -3.62 1.93 -14.34
C LEU A 68 -3.12 2.83 -15.48
N ALA A 69 -1.87 3.33 -15.38
CA ALA A 69 -1.26 4.06 -16.49
C ALA A 69 -0.83 3.09 -17.63
N PRO A 70 -0.58 3.61 -18.86
CA PRO A 70 -0.25 2.78 -20.02
C PRO A 70 1.04 1.94 -19.89
N ASP A 71 1.95 2.36 -19.01
CA ASP A 71 3.26 1.76 -18.75
C ASP A 71 3.36 1.05 -17.39
N GLU A 72 2.22 0.84 -16.72
CA GLU A 72 2.16 0.22 -15.40
C GLU A 72 1.57 -1.20 -15.45
N VAL A 73 1.76 -1.95 -14.36
CA VAL A 73 1.17 -3.27 -14.15
C VAL A 73 0.53 -3.37 -12.78
N TYR A 74 -0.60 -4.06 -12.69
CA TYR A 74 -1.09 -4.55 -11.41
C TYR A 74 -0.36 -5.82 -10.99
N VAL A 75 0.01 -5.88 -9.71
CA VAL A 75 0.64 -7.04 -9.11
C VAL A 75 -0.19 -7.49 -7.91
N ALA A 76 -0.69 -8.73 -7.96
CA ALA A 76 -1.24 -9.39 -6.79
C ALA A 76 -0.10 -9.84 -5.87
N VAL A 77 0.17 -9.06 -4.83
CA VAL A 77 1.33 -9.27 -3.95
C VAL A 77 1.10 -10.47 -3.02
N MET A 78 1.84 -11.56 -3.24
CA MET A 78 1.79 -12.75 -2.38
C MET A 78 2.60 -12.59 -1.09
N ALA A 79 3.71 -11.86 -1.16
CA ALA A 79 4.57 -11.55 -0.03
C ALA A 79 5.32 -10.24 -0.27
N SER A 80 5.69 -9.57 0.81
CA SER A 80 6.53 -8.36 0.81
C SER A 80 7.54 -8.44 1.96
N SER A 81 8.32 -7.38 2.17
CA SER A 81 9.28 -7.26 3.27
C SER A 81 9.21 -5.87 3.90
N ILE A 82 9.76 -5.76 5.11
CA ILE A 82 9.97 -4.48 5.78
C ILE A 82 11.41 -4.06 5.52
N ASN A 83 11.59 -2.86 4.97
CA ASN A 83 12.90 -2.25 4.81
C ASN A 83 13.04 -1.03 5.73
N PHE A 84 14.25 -0.46 5.83
CA PHE A 84 14.47 0.75 6.62
C PHE A 84 13.60 1.92 6.15
N ASN A 85 13.32 2.05 4.85
CA ASN A 85 12.43 3.09 4.32
C ASN A 85 10.98 2.91 4.81
N THR A 86 10.51 1.69 5.03
CA THR A 86 9.20 1.41 5.64
C THR A 86 9.17 1.92 7.08
N VAL A 87 10.24 1.66 7.84
CA VAL A 87 10.40 2.17 9.20
C VAL A 87 10.41 3.69 9.18
N TRP A 88 11.30 4.33 8.42
CA TRP A 88 11.39 5.79 8.35
C TRP A 88 10.09 6.44 7.88
N SER A 89 9.40 5.84 6.90
CA SER A 89 8.08 6.32 6.47
C SER A 89 7.08 6.31 7.62
N SER A 90 7.02 5.22 8.39
CA SER A 90 6.12 5.10 9.55
C SER A 90 6.44 6.09 10.67
N LEU A 91 7.66 6.60 10.75
CA LEU A 91 8.07 7.62 11.72
C LEU A 91 7.94 9.05 11.17
N PHE A 92 7.57 9.21 9.90
CA PHE A 92 7.59 10.46 9.13
C PHE A 92 8.97 11.13 9.07
N GLU A 93 10.05 10.34 9.02
CA GLU A 93 11.44 10.80 9.06
C GLU A 93 12.21 10.53 7.74
N PRO A 94 13.24 11.34 7.41
CA PRO A 94 13.56 12.64 8.02
C PRO A 94 12.54 13.73 7.65
N VAL A 95 11.71 13.47 6.65
CA VAL A 95 10.55 14.26 6.24
C VAL A 95 9.42 13.31 5.87
N SER A 96 8.18 13.76 6.04
CA SER A 96 7.00 13.01 5.62
C SER A 96 6.99 12.73 4.11
N THR A 97 6.66 11.49 3.73
CA THR A 97 6.56 11.06 2.33
C THR A 97 5.46 11.78 1.54
N PHE A 98 4.46 12.35 2.23
CA PHE A 98 3.36 13.09 1.60
C PHE A 98 3.82 14.39 0.90
N GLY A 99 4.91 15.02 1.37
CA GLY A 99 5.44 16.25 0.76
C GLY A 99 5.92 16.02 -0.68
N PRO A 100 6.87 15.08 -0.88
CA PRO A 100 7.31 14.66 -2.22
C PRO A 100 6.16 14.18 -3.12
N MET A 101 5.22 13.36 -2.60
CA MET A 101 4.06 12.90 -3.39
C MET A 101 3.18 14.06 -3.87
N ALA A 102 2.89 15.03 -3.00
CA ALA A 102 2.10 16.19 -3.37
C ALA A 102 2.80 17.08 -4.41
N ARG A 103 4.14 17.09 -4.46
CA ARG A 103 4.90 17.77 -5.51
C ARG A 103 4.80 17.03 -6.83
N LEU A 104 5.03 15.71 -6.81
CA LEU A 104 4.94 14.87 -8.01
C LEU A 104 3.55 14.94 -8.66
N GLY A 105 2.47 14.96 -7.87
CA GLY A 105 1.11 15.06 -8.42
C GLY A 105 0.75 16.41 -9.05
N ARG A 106 1.67 17.39 -9.10
CA ARG A 106 1.50 18.64 -9.86
C ARG A 106 2.33 18.68 -11.15
N GLU A 107 3.23 17.71 -11.32
CA GLU A 107 4.01 17.51 -12.54
C GLU A 107 3.18 16.68 -13.52
#